data_AF-A0A922XN63-F1
#
_entry.id   AF-A0A922XN63-F1
#
_cell.length_a   1.000
_cell.length_b   1.000
_cell.length_c   1.000
_cell.angle_alpha   90.00
_cell.angle_beta   90.00
_cell.angle_gamma   90.00
#
_symmetry.space_group_name_H-M   'P 1'
#
loop_
_entity.id
_entity.type
_entity.pdbx_description
1 polymer ?
#
loop_
_entity_poly.entity_id
_entity_poly.type
_entity_poly.pdbx_seq_one_letter_code
_entity_poly.pdbx_strand_id
1 'polypeptide(L)' 'MGNCLTPEQKSQAPFAGYMMTYIMALRFIADYLNGDVYYQTHYAGQNLIRGQNQLHLLNNLQAALN' A
#
# COMPACT_ATOMS: atom_id res chain seq x y z
N MET A 1 1.26 -23.93 -4.07
CA MET A 1 2.09 -22.72 -4.30
C MET A 1 3.34 -22.62 -3.42
N GLY A 2 3.60 -23.49 -2.42
CA GLY A 2 4.74 -23.32 -1.50
C GLY A 2 6.15 -23.58 -2.07
N ASN A 3 6.26 -24.27 -3.22
CA ASN A 3 7.55 -24.73 -3.79
C ASN A 3 8.07 -23.88 -4.96
N CYS A 4 7.35 -22.85 -5.40
CA CYS A 4 7.79 -21.98 -6.51
C CYS A 4 8.55 -20.73 -6.06
N LEU A 5 8.69 -20.52 -4.74
CA LEU A 5 9.43 -19.40 -4.16
C LEU A 5 10.75 -19.87 -3.55
N THR A 6 11.84 -19.17 -3.85
CA THR A 6 13.13 -19.39 -3.22
C THR A 6 13.06 -19.06 -1.72
N PRO A 7 13.97 -19.61 -0.89
CA PRO A 7 14.05 -19.24 0.52
C PRO A 7 14.18 -17.73 0.74
N GLU A 8 14.92 -17.05 -0.14
CA GLU A 8 15.10 -15.59 -0.09
C GLU A 8 13.82 -14.83 -0.44
N GLN A 9 13.05 -15.26 -1.44
CA GLN A 9 11.75 -14.63 -1.72
C GLN A 9 10.77 -14.76 -0.55
N LYS A 10 10.83 -15.89 0.18
CA LYS A 10 10.01 -16.10 1.38
C LYS A 10 10.44 -15.18 2.52
N SER A 11 11.74 -14.96 2.73
CA SER A 11 12.22 -14.06 3.78
C SER A 11 11.87 -12.59 3.50
N GLN A 12 11.74 -12.21 2.23
CA GLN A 12 11.37 -10.84 1.82
C GLN A 12 9.86 -10.54 1.88
N ALA A 13 9.01 -11.51 2.18
CA ALA A 13 7.55 -11.32 2.18
C ALA A 13 7.06 -10.16 3.09
N PRO A 14 7.59 -9.97 4.32
CA PRO A 14 7.21 -8.83 5.16
C PRO A 14 7.56 -7.48 4.52
N PHE A 15 8.77 -7.37 3.96
CA PHE A 15 9.21 -6.16 3.27
C PHE A 15 8.38 -5.89 2.00
N ALA A 16 8.04 -6.93 1.23
CA ALA A 16 7.18 -6.81 0.07
C ALA A 16 5.78 -6.27 0.45
N GLY A 17 5.20 -6.74 1.56
CA GLY A 17 3.94 -6.23 2.09
C GLY A 17 4.01 -4.74 2.50
N TYR A 18 5.11 -4.35 3.17
CA TYR A 18 5.39 -2.96 3.51
C TYR A 18 5.48 -2.06 2.26
N MET A 19 6.28 -2.47 1.28
CA MET A 19 6.47 -1.72 0.04
C MET A 19 5.18 -1.62 -0.78
N MET A 20 4.38 -2.69 -0.83
CA MET A 20 3.08 -2.68 -1.50
C MET A 20 2.11 -1.70 -0.83
N THR A 21 2.11 -1.66 0.49
CA THR A 21 1.29 -0.70 1.25
C THR A 21 1.73 0.74 0.98
N TYR A 22 3.04 0.99 0.97
CA TYR A 22 3.62 2.30 0.67
C TYR A 22 3.24 2.79 -0.73
N ILE A 23 3.43 1.96 -1.77
CA ILE A 23 3.12 2.38 -3.14
C ILE A 23 1.61 2.60 -3.32
N MET A 24 0.74 1.85 -2.64
CA MET A 24 -0.70 2.11 -2.68
C MET A 24 -1.07 3.43 -2.03
N ALA A 25 -0.47 3.77 -0.89
CA ALA A 25 -0.67 5.07 -0.24
C ALA A 25 -0.32 6.22 -1.19
N LEU A 26 0.86 6.16 -1.81
CA LEU A 26 1.32 7.14 -2.80
C LEU A 26 0.36 7.26 -3.98
N ARG A 27 -0.07 6.13 -4.55
CA ARG A 27 -0.95 6.12 -5.74
C ARG A 27 -2.32 6.73 -5.43
N PHE A 28 -2.90 6.45 -4.26
CA PHE A 28 -4.18 7.05 -3.89
C PHE A 28 -4.06 8.56 -3.64
N ILE A 29 -3.02 9.00 -2.94
CA ILE A 29 -2.80 10.44 -2.69
C ILE A 29 -2.54 11.18 -4.01
N ALA A 30 -1.71 10.61 -4.89
CA ALA A 30 -1.44 11.19 -6.20
C ALA A 30 -2.71 11.28 -7.06
N ASP A 31 -3.55 10.24 -7.07
CA ASP A 31 -4.80 10.25 -7.82
C ASP A 31 -5.79 11.29 -7.27
N TYR A 32 -5.87 11.43 -5.95
CA TYR A 32 -6.66 12.50 -5.32
C TYR A 32 -6.21 13.90 -5.75
N LEU A 33 -4.89 14.15 -5.77
CA LEU A 33 -4.33 15.42 -6.24
C LEU A 33 -4.56 15.66 -7.74
N ASN A 34 -4.72 14.58 -8.51
CA ASN A 34 -4.98 14.63 -9.95
C ASN A 34 -6.48 14.65 -10.30
N GLY A 35 -7.37 14.79 -9.31
CA GLY A 35 -8.81 14.87 -9.53
C GLY A 35 -9.51 13.52 -9.71
N ASP A 36 -9.00 12.45 -9.10
CA ASP A 36 -9.61 11.12 -9.04
C ASP A 36 -9.87 10.48 -10.43
N VAL A 37 -8.87 10.53 -11.33
CA VAL A 37 -9.00 10.08 -12.73
C VAL A 37 -8.65 8.61 -12.96
N TYR A 38 -7.93 7.98 -12.02
CA TYR A 38 -7.44 6.61 -12.18
C TYR A 38 -8.30 5.60 -11.42
N TYR A 39 -8.55 5.81 -10.12
CA TYR A 39 -9.35 4.92 -9.30
C TYR A 39 -10.80 5.38 -9.24
N GLN A 40 -11.73 4.44 -9.42
CA GLN A 40 -13.15 4.74 -9.24
C GLN A 40 -13.43 5.23 -7.80
N THR A 41 -14.11 6.37 -7.71
CA THR A 41 -14.59 6.97 -6.47
C THR A 41 -16.12 7.05 -6.44
N HIS A 42 -16.70 7.06 -5.24
CA HIS A 42 -18.14 7.14 -5.00
C HIS A 42 -18.52 8.36 -4.15
N TYR A 43 -17.54 9.05 -3.57
CA TYR A 43 -17.70 10.25 -2.77
C TYR A 43 -16.42 11.09 -2.80
N ALA A 44 -16.57 12.40 -2.61
CA ALA A 44 -15.46 13.34 -2.62
C ALA A 44 -14.41 12.98 -1.54
N GLY A 45 -13.13 12.99 -1.92
CA GLY A 45 -12.03 12.68 -1.00
C GLY A 45 -11.84 11.19 -0.70
N GLN A 46 -12.53 10.28 -1.41
CA GLN A 46 -12.37 8.84 -1.17
C GLN A 46 -10.93 8.37 -1.33
N ASN A 47 -10.20 8.83 -2.36
CA ASN A 47 -8.80 8.45 -2.54
C ASN A 47 -7.87 9.08 -1.48
N LEU A 48 -8.17 10.29 -0.98
CA LEU A 48 -7.43 10.85 0.16
C LEU A 48 -7.55 9.94 1.39
N ILE A 49 -8.78 9.51 1.72
CA ILE A 49 -9.04 8.61 2.85
C ILE A 49 -8.37 7.24 2.64
N ARG A 50 -8.43 6.68 1.42
CA ARG A 50 -7.71 5.44 1.08
C ARG A 50 -6.21 5.61 1.31
N GLY A 51 -5.63 6.72 0.86
CA GLY A 51 -4.22 7.04 1.08
C GLY A 51 -3.85 7.12 2.56
N GLN A 52 -4.64 7.82 3.36
CA GLN A 52 -4.44 7.94 4.81
C GLN A 52 -4.51 6.58 5.53
N ASN A 53 -5.47 5.73 5.16
CA ASN A 53 -5.58 4.38 5.71
C ASN A 53 -4.34 3.53 5.39
N GLN A 54 -3.82 3.63 4.16
CA GLN A 54 -2.59 2.92 3.79
C GLN A 54 -1.37 3.46 4.54
N LEU A 55 -1.26 4.77 4.80
CA LEU A 55 -0.20 5.33 5.65
C LEU A 55 -0.30 4.84 7.09
N HIS A 56 -1.52 4.73 7.64
CA HIS A 56 -1.71 4.17 8.98
C HIS A 56 -1.27 2.71 9.05
N LEU A 57 -1.67 1.88 8.06
CA LEU A 57 -1.20 0.50 7.96
C LEU A 57 0.33 0.43 7.79
N LEU A 58 0.91 1.31 6.98
CA LEU A 58 2.35 1.36 6.76
C LEU A 58 3.12 1.57 8.06
N ASN A 59 2.65 2.48 8.93
CA ASN A 59 3.26 2.71 10.24
C ASN A 59 3.20 1.45 11.12
N ASN A 60 2.08 0.72 11.09
CA ASN A 60 1.94 -0.54 11.84
C ASN A 60 2.87 -1.63 11.29
N LEU A 61 3.02 -1.73 9.96
CA LEU A 61 3.94 -2.66 9.32
C LEU A 61 5.40 -2.29 9.59
N GLN A 62 5.74 -1.00 9.60
CA GLN A 62 7.09 -0.53 9.94
C GLN A 62 7.46 -0.95 11.38
N ALA A 63 6.53 -0.79 12.32
CA ALA A 63 6.74 -1.21 13.71
C ALA A 63 6.98 -2.72 13.83
N ALA A 64 6.37 -3.54 12.96
CA ALA A 64 6.54 -4.99 12.95
C ALA A 64 7.80 -5.48 12.21
N LEU A 65 8.48 -4.61 11.46
CA LEU A 65 9.75 -4.90 10.78
C LEU A 65 10.99 -4.62 11.65
N ASN A 66 10.82 -3.92 12.77
CA ASN A 66 11.87 -3.63 13.76
C ASN A 66 11.79 -4.62 14.93
#